data_AF-A0A7S3XFX3-F1
#
_entry.id   AF-A0A7S3XFX3-F1
#
_cell.length_a   1.000
_cell.length_b   1.000
_cell.length_c   1.000
_cell.angle_alpha   90.00
_cell.angle_beta   90.00
_cell.angle_gamma   90.00
#
_symmetry.space_group_name_H-M   'P 1'
#
loop_
_entity.id
_entity.type
_entity.pdbx_description
1 polymer ?
#
loop_
_entity_poly.entity_id
_entity_poly.type
_entity_poly.pdbx_seq_one_letter_code
_entity_poly.pdbx_strand_id
1 'polypeptide(L)'
;MDRVGVFSFARHHPEFYNGVHAKNSKLGGGEMVSWWLDCVRTCLHELGHLLGMRHCIYFRCLMNGNNGPGDSAGRTTFLCPVCLRKVLSVCAGDEFVFS
;
A
#
# COMPACT_ATOMS: atom_id res chain seq x y z
N MET A 1 -9.15 2.64 -17.60
CA MET A 1 -8.80 1.60 -16.61
C MET A 1 -10.02 1.43 -15.74
N ASP A 2 -10.59 0.24 -15.69
CA ASP A 2 -11.63 -0.07 -14.72
C ASP A 2 -11.03 0.12 -13.33
N ARG A 3 -11.67 0.96 -12.50
CA ARG A 3 -11.18 1.31 -11.15
C ARG A 3 -11.50 0.19 -10.16
N VAL A 4 -10.91 -0.98 -10.40
CA VAL A 4 -11.07 -2.18 -9.57
C VAL A 4 -9.71 -2.64 -9.06
N GLY A 5 -9.63 -2.94 -7.76
CA GLY A 5 -8.45 -3.47 -7.11
C GLY A 5 -8.77 -4.74 -6.34
N VAL A 6 -7.84 -5.69 -6.30
CA VAL A 6 -7.95 -6.93 -5.52
C VAL A 6 -6.84 -6.97 -4.49
N PHE A 7 -7.20 -7.22 -3.24
CA PHE A 7 -6.27 -7.29 -2.12
C PHE A 7 -6.38 -8.67 -1.43
N SER A 8 -5.25 -9.19 -0.95
CA SER A 8 -5.19 -10.50 -0.28
C SER A 8 -4.49 -10.37 1.07
N PHE A 9 -5.16 -10.72 2.15
CA PHE A 9 -4.53 -10.79 3.47
C PHE A 9 -3.52 -11.94 3.56
N ALA A 10 -3.81 -13.06 2.89
CA ALA A 10 -3.00 -14.27 2.94
C ALA A 10 -1.58 -14.02 2.45
N ARG A 11 -1.39 -13.34 1.30
CA ARG A 11 -0.05 -13.11 0.72
C ARG A 11 0.88 -12.26 1.59
N HIS A 12 0.31 -11.48 2.52
CA HIS A 12 1.07 -10.65 3.45
C HIS A 12 1.34 -11.35 4.78
N HIS A 13 0.66 -12.47 5.05
CA HIS A 13 0.87 -13.21 6.29
C HIS A 13 2.33 -13.71 6.38
N PRO A 14 3.03 -13.51 7.50
CA PRO A 14 4.46 -13.86 7.63
C PRO A 14 4.79 -15.29 7.25
N GLU A 15 3.90 -16.23 7.57
CA GLU A 15 4.10 -17.66 7.29
C GLU A 15 3.52 -18.12 5.95
N PHE A 16 3.00 -17.23 5.10
CA PHE A 16 2.36 -17.60 3.84
C PHE A 16 3.28 -18.41 2.94
N TYR A 17 4.53 -17.96 2.76
CA TYR A 17 5.53 -18.66 1.94
C TYR A 17 6.19 -19.84 2.66
N ASN A 18 5.91 -20.03 3.96
CA ASN A 18 6.35 -21.19 4.72
C ASN A 18 5.38 -22.38 4.58
N GLY A 19 4.28 -22.21 3.83
CA GLY A 19 3.27 -23.25 3.63
C GLY A 19 2.42 -23.55 4.87
N VAL A 20 2.48 -22.70 5.89
CA VAL A 20 1.67 -22.88 7.11
C VAL A 20 0.23 -22.50 6.80
N HIS A 21 -0.68 -23.45 7.01
CA HIS A 21 -2.11 -23.18 6.88
C HIS A 21 -2.56 -22.17 7.95
N ALA A 22 -3.41 -21.20 7.59
CA ALA A 22 -3.81 -20.09 8.47
C ALA A 22 -4.33 -20.52 9.86
N LYS A 23 -5.00 -21.69 9.95
CA LYS A 23 -5.47 -22.27 11.22
C LYS A 23 -4.34 -22.68 12.18
N ASN A 24 -3.16 -22.95 11.65
CA ASN A 24 -1.98 -23.41 12.40
C ASN A 24 -1.00 -22.27 12.68
N SER A 25 -1.23 -21.09 12.09
CA SER A 25 -0.41 -19.92 12.32
C SER A 25 -0.54 -19.44 13.77
N LYS A 26 0.60 -19.08 14.35
CA LYS A 26 0.68 -18.47 15.69
C LYS A 26 1.58 -17.25 15.62
N LEU A 27 0.99 -16.10 15.25
CA LEU A 27 1.68 -14.83 15.33
C LEU A 27 1.68 -14.32 16.78
N GLY A 28 2.86 -13.89 17.25
CA GLY A 28 2.94 -13.05 18.45
C GLY A 28 2.30 -11.68 18.23
N GLY A 29 2.01 -10.94 19.31
CA GLY A 29 1.37 -9.62 19.22
C GLY A 29 2.13 -8.62 18.33
N GLY A 30 3.47 -8.60 18.41
CA GLY A 30 4.29 -7.73 17.56
C GLY A 30 4.28 -8.10 16.08
N GLU A 31 4.26 -9.40 15.78
CA GLU A 31 4.17 -9.90 14.40
C GLU A 31 2.80 -9.62 13.79
N MET A 32 1.74 -9.75 14.59
CA MET A 32 0.38 -9.39 14.19
C MET A 32 0.28 -7.91 13.81
N VAL A 33 0.83 -7.00 14.63
CA VAL A 33 0.84 -5.56 14.32
C VAL A 33 1.59 -5.29 13.01
N SER A 34 2.77 -5.90 12.84
CA SER A 34 3.58 -5.73 11.64
C SER A 34 2.86 -6.22 10.37
N TRP A 35 2.21 -7.39 10.46
CA TRP A 35 1.40 -7.94 9.37
C TRP A 35 0.23 -7.03 8.99
N TRP A 36 -0.48 -6.49 9.98
CA TRP A 36 -1.57 -5.54 9.72
C TRP A 36 -1.08 -4.27 9.05
N LEU A 37 0.07 -3.73 9.48
CA LEU A 37 0.67 -2.55 8.85
C LEU A 37 1.03 -2.82 7.38
N ASP A 38 1.59 -3.99 7.07
CA ASP A 38 1.89 -4.39 5.69
C ASP A 38 0.63 -4.54 4.82
N CYS A 39 -0.44 -5.08 5.40
CA CYS A 39 -1.74 -5.17 4.75
C CYS A 39 -2.32 -3.79 4.44
N VAL A 40 -2.39 -2.91 5.45
CA VAL A 40 -2.90 -1.54 5.32
C VAL A 40 -2.08 -0.76 4.29
N ARG A 41 -0.75 -0.87 4.34
CA ARG A 41 0.15 -0.21 3.38
C ARG A 41 -0.17 -0.61 1.95
N THR A 42 -0.27 -1.91 1.67
CA THR A 42 -0.54 -2.40 0.31
C THR A 42 -1.96 -2.02 -0.13
N CYS A 43 -2.96 -2.15 0.75
CA CYS A 43 -4.33 -1.76 0.46
C CYS A 43 -4.45 -0.27 0.09
N LEU A 44 -3.80 0.62 0.87
CA LEU A 44 -3.81 2.06 0.59
C LEU A 44 -3.00 2.42 -0.67
N HIS A 45 -1.94 1.68 -0.98
CA HIS A 45 -1.18 1.84 -2.23
C HIS A 45 -2.06 1.56 -3.45
N GLU A 46 -2.76 0.41 -3.46
CA GLU A 46 -3.67 0.06 -4.54
C GLU A 46 -4.87 1.00 -4.61
N LEU A 47 -5.42 1.44 -3.46
CA LEU A 47 -6.44 2.49 -3.42
C LEU A 47 -5.94 3.77 -4.10
N GLY A 48 -4.66 4.12 -3.92
CA GLY A 48 -4.04 5.23 -4.62
C GLY A 48 -4.07 5.08 -6.14
N HIS A 49 -3.85 3.86 -6.65
CA HIS A 49 -4.02 3.56 -8.08
C HIS A 49 -5.48 3.69 -8.53
N LEU A 50 -6.46 3.30 -7.71
CA LEU A 50 -7.88 3.51 -8.02
C LEU A 50 -8.25 5.00 -8.12
N LEU A 51 -7.57 5.85 -7.34
CA LEU A 51 -7.66 7.31 -7.42
C LEU A 51 -6.84 7.92 -8.57
N GLY A 52 -6.23 7.10 -9.43
CA GLY A 52 -5.48 7.55 -10.61
C GLY A 52 -4.02 7.93 -10.35
N MET A 53 -3.48 7.69 -9.15
CA MET A 53 -2.08 7.96 -8.86
C MET A 53 -1.16 6.91 -9.50
N ARG A 54 -0.07 7.36 -10.13
CA ARG A 54 1.06 6.50 -10.51
C ARG A 54 2.09 6.43 -9.38
N HIS A 55 3.04 5.49 -9.53
CA HIS A 55 4.16 5.40 -8.59
C HIS A 55 4.86 6.75 -8.42
N CYS A 56 5.20 7.08 -7.17
CA CYS A 56 5.94 8.28 -6.81
C CYS A 56 7.44 8.02 -6.89
N ILE A 57 8.19 8.99 -7.43
CA ILE A 57 9.66 8.95 -7.50
C ILE A 57 10.33 10.12 -6.76
N TYR A 58 9.52 11.04 -6.20
CA TYR A 58 10.03 12.31 -5.66
C TYR A 58 10.56 12.20 -4.23
N PHE A 59 9.86 11.45 -3.39
CA PHE A 59 10.14 11.33 -1.95
C PHE A 59 9.82 9.91 -1.48
N ARG A 60 10.22 9.58 -0.26
CA ARG A 60 9.69 8.42 0.47
C ARG A 60 8.18 8.61 0.69
N CYS A 61 7.38 7.80 0.02
CA CYS A 61 5.95 7.94 -0.13
C CYS A 61 5.29 6.57 -0.18
N LEU A 62 4.08 6.46 0.36
CA LEU A 62 3.24 5.28 0.27
C LEU A 62 3.09 4.79 -1.18
N MET A 63 3.07 5.73 -2.15
CA MET A 63 2.97 5.44 -3.58
C MET A 63 4.33 5.12 -4.25
N ASN A 64 5.46 4.99 -3.54
CA ASN A 64 6.68 4.50 -4.18
C ASN A 64 6.46 3.08 -4.71
N GLY A 65 7.01 2.77 -5.88
CA GLY A 65 7.08 1.40 -6.36
C GLY A 65 7.86 0.53 -5.37
N ASN A 66 7.48 -0.75 -5.26
CA ASN A 66 8.13 -1.70 -4.37
C ASN A 66 8.85 -2.76 -5.22
N ASN A 67 10.18 -2.72 -5.26
CA ASN A 67 10.99 -3.65 -6.07
C ASN A 67 11.38 -4.94 -5.32
N GLY A 68 10.70 -5.28 -4.23
CA GLY A 68 10.89 -6.53 -3.50
C GLY A 68 11.56 -6.37 -2.12
N PRO A 69 11.91 -7.49 -1.46
CA PRO A 69 12.49 -7.48 -0.12
C PRO A 69 13.85 -6.74 -0.12
N GLY A 70 13.95 -5.64 0.63
CA GLY A 70 15.15 -4.79 0.72
C GLY A 70 14.92 -3.37 0.22
N ASP A 71 13.86 -3.14 -0.56
CA ASP A 71 13.44 -1.80 -0.93
C ASP A 71 12.89 -1.05 0.30
N SER A 72 13.62 0.00 0.69
CA SER A 72 13.27 0.85 1.83
C SER A 72 12.38 2.02 1.44
N ALA A 73 12.25 2.33 0.14
CA ALA A 73 11.44 3.45 -0.34
C ALA A 73 9.95 3.16 -0.15
N GLY A 74 9.52 1.93 -0.43
CA GLY A 74 8.12 1.50 -0.35
C GLY A 74 7.57 1.26 1.06
N ARG A 75 8.37 1.32 2.14
CA ARG A 75 7.95 0.89 3.49
C ARG A 75 7.26 1.94 4.36
N THR A 76 6.90 3.10 3.81
CA THR A 76 6.16 4.12 4.56
C THR A 76 4.66 3.95 4.40
N THR A 77 3.89 4.28 5.43
CA THR A 77 2.43 4.35 5.41
C THR A 77 1.92 5.76 5.07
N PHE A 78 2.82 6.73 4.89
CA PHE A 78 2.49 8.14 4.68
C PHE A 78 2.63 8.56 3.21
N LEU A 79 1.68 9.36 2.73
CA LEU A 79 1.80 10.06 1.46
C LEU A 79 2.75 11.26 1.61
N CYS A 80 3.63 11.47 0.62
CA CYS A 80 4.43 12.69 0.55
C CYS A 80 3.54 13.90 0.15
N PRO A 81 4.01 15.15 0.31
CA PRO A 81 3.22 16.35 0.00
C PRO A 81 2.66 16.37 -1.44
N VAL A 82 3.40 15.82 -2.41
CA VAL A 82 2.96 15.70 -3.81
C VAL A 82 1.76 14.77 -3.94
N CYS A 83 1.85 13.56 -3.38
CA CYS A 83 0.74 12.59 -3.47
C CYS A 83 -0.44 12.95 -2.57
N LEU A 84 -0.20 13.61 -1.43
CA LEU A 84 -1.27 14.13 -0.59
C LEU A 84 -2.11 15.18 -1.36
N ARG A 85 -1.46 16.08 -2.10
CA ARG A 85 -2.17 17.04 -2.97
C ARG A 85 -2.98 16.34 -4.07
N LYS A 86 -2.48 15.25 -4.66
CA LYS A 86 -3.23 14.43 -5.64
C LYS A 86 -4.49 13.83 -5.04
N VAL A 87 -4.44 13.35 -3.80
CA VAL A 87 -5.63 12.83 -3.11
C VAL A 87 -6.61 13.95 -2.81
N LEU A 88 -6.12 15.08 -2.30
CA LEU A 88 -6.98 16.25 -2.01
C LEU A 88 -7.70 16.75 -3.26
N SER A 89 -7.03 16.83 -4.42
CA SER A 89 -7.70 17.27 -5.65
C SER A 89 -8.85 16.34 -6.07
N VAL A 90 -8.68 15.03 -5.90
CA VAL A 90 -9.72 14.04 -6.27
C VAL A 90 -10.85 13.99 -5.24
N CYS A 91 -10.55 14.14 -3.94
CA CYS A 91 -11.54 14.00 -2.87
C CYS A 91 -12.25 15.30 -2.48
N ALA A 92 -11.60 16.46 -2.66
CA ALA A 92 -12.17 17.77 -2.32
C ALA A 92 -12.98 18.39 -3.47
N GLY A 93 -12.95 17.79 -4.67
CA GLY A 93 -13.67 18.28 -5.84
C GLY A 93 -13.00 19.48 -6.54
N ASP A 94 -11.70 19.68 -6.32
CA ASP A 94 -10.95 20.71 -7.05
C ASP A 94 -10.69 20.21 -8.49
N GLU A 95 -11.33 20.86 -9.48
CA GLU A 95 -11.20 20.57 -10.92
C GLU A 95 -9.79 20.86 -11.49
N PHE A 96 -8.78 20.09 -11.08
CA PHE A 96 -7.48 20.07 -11.76
C PHE A 96 -7.19 18.69 -12.31
N VAL A 97 -7.57 18.51 -13.57
CA VAL A 97 -7.22 17.36 -14.40
C VAL A 97 -5.69 17.33 -14.56
N PHE A 98 -5.04 16.26 -14.08
CA PHE A 98 -3.63 15.99 -14.39
C PHE A 98 -3.51 15.72 -15.90
N SER A 99 -3.04 16.70 -16.67
CA SER A 99 -2.56 16.52 -18.06
C SER A 99 -1.14 15.97 -18.06
#